data_AF-A0A450TTE3-F1
#
_entry.id   AF-A0A450TTE3-F1
#
_cell.length_a   1.000
_cell.length_b   1.000
_cell.length_c   1.000
_cell.angle_alpha   90.00
_cell.angle_beta   90.00
_cell.angle_gamma   90.00
#
_symmetry.space_group_name_H-M   'P 1'
#
loop_
_entity.id
_entity.type
_entity.pdbx_description
1 polymer ?
#
loop_
_entity_poly.entity_id
_entity_poly.type
_entity_poly.pdbx_seq_one_letter_code
_entity_poly.pdbx_strand_id
1 'polypeptide(L)'
;MVFHDVAFIEVEPIVETPKKRAATVAVKLTDFAVHYAQGSIAGAETELKNKASRVVVEEGRIVKVSKDKDGKITKERLTRHWTDWIDYWSVDFDFESKREIIHVKDPETGQVEERWTGDYVFENEWQSFRTKKDRALELVSVARECPPGRRKIAVKVVDIFGNDTMTIVEVGV
;
A
#
# COMPACT_ATOMS: atom_id res chain seq x y z
N MET A 1 22.71 4.56 5.71
CA MET A 1 21.27 4.30 5.95
C MET A 1 20.87 3.30 4.89
N VAL A 2 20.56 2.06 5.29
CA VAL A 2 20.20 0.97 4.36
C VAL A 2 18.75 0.64 4.67
N PHE A 3 17.87 0.93 3.72
CA PHE A 3 16.49 0.46 3.77
C PHE A 3 16.44 -0.84 2.98
N HIS A 4 16.05 -1.92 3.63
CA HIS A 4 15.55 -3.10 2.92
C HIS A 4 14.04 -2.91 2.88
N ASP A 5 13.47 -2.81 1.69
CA ASP A 5 12.03 -2.69 1.53
C ASP A 5 11.52 -3.93 0.82
N VAL A 6 10.70 -4.69 1.54
CA VAL A 6 9.87 -5.74 0.97
C VAL A 6 8.50 -5.56 1.62
N ALA A 7 7.55 -5.16 0.78
CA ALA A 7 6.16 -5.04 1.15
C ALA A 7 5.35 -6.12 0.44
N PHE A 8 4.38 -6.69 1.14
CA PHE A 8 3.49 -7.71 0.61
C PHE A 8 2.05 -7.29 0.84
N ILE A 9 1.22 -7.40 -0.21
CA ILE A 9 -0.21 -7.11 -0.18
C ILE A 9 -0.95 -8.43 -0.38
N GLU A 10 -1.87 -8.75 0.53
CA GLU A 10 -2.81 -9.85 0.37
C GLU A 10 -4.22 -9.30 0.16
N VAL A 11 -4.89 -9.80 -0.88
CA VAL A 11 -6.27 -9.43 -1.18
C VAL A 11 -7.13 -10.64 -1.51
N GLU A 12 -8.41 -10.52 -1.20
CA GLU A 12 -9.45 -11.49 -1.48
C GLU A 12 -10.48 -10.86 -2.45
N PRO A 13 -10.56 -11.33 -3.70
CA PRO A 13 -11.64 -10.94 -4.61
C PRO A 13 -12.98 -11.52 -4.14
N ILE A 14 -14.01 -10.66 -4.09
CA ILE A 14 -15.39 -11.03 -3.77
C ILE A 14 -16.18 -10.96 -5.06
N VAL A 15 -16.50 -12.12 -5.66
CA VAL A 15 -17.23 -12.22 -6.92
C VAL A 15 -18.66 -12.67 -6.67
N GLU A 16 -19.63 -11.90 -7.16
CA GLU A 16 -21.05 -12.26 -7.11
C GLU A 16 -21.63 -12.42 -8.52
N THR A 17 -22.22 -13.58 -8.81
CA THR A 17 -22.82 -13.92 -10.12
C THR A 17 -24.32 -14.24 -10.01
N PRO A 18 -25.17 -13.24 -9.70
CA PRO A 18 -26.61 -13.44 -9.59
C PRO A 18 -27.28 -13.75 -10.94
N LYS A 19 -28.24 -14.69 -10.98
CA LYS A 19 -28.92 -15.14 -12.22
C LYS A 19 -29.67 -14.06 -13.01
N LYS A 20 -30.03 -12.93 -12.38
CA LYS A 20 -30.93 -11.89 -12.93
C LYS A 20 -30.34 -10.47 -12.92
N ARG A 21 -29.06 -10.33 -12.55
CA ARG A 21 -28.36 -9.03 -12.47
C ARG A 21 -26.97 -9.18 -13.06
N ALA A 22 -26.31 -8.05 -13.31
CA ALA A 22 -24.91 -8.07 -13.69
C ALA A 22 -24.07 -8.74 -12.61
N ALA A 23 -23.03 -9.45 -13.02
CA ALA A 23 -22.03 -9.95 -12.09
C ALA A 23 -21.22 -8.78 -11.54
N THR A 24 -20.78 -8.89 -10.29
CA THR A 24 -20.00 -7.85 -9.62
C THR A 24 -18.72 -8.40 -9.02
N VAL A 25 -17.73 -7.52 -8.87
CA VAL A 25 -16.50 -7.79 -8.13
C VAL A 25 -16.25 -6.68 -7.14
N ALA A 26 -15.97 -7.05 -5.90
CA ALA A 26 -15.29 -6.22 -4.92
C ALA A 26 -13.94 -6.84 -4.57
N VAL A 27 -13.08 -6.06 -3.92
CA VAL A 27 -11.77 -6.51 -3.44
C VAL A 27 -11.71 -6.22 -1.96
N LYS A 28 -11.32 -7.23 -1.18
CA LYS A 28 -11.05 -7.06 0.24
C LYS A 28 -9.55 -7.11 0.49
N LEU A 29 -9.02 -6.08 1.14
CA LEU A 29 -7.66 -6.07 1.64
C LEU A 29 -7.59 -6.88 2.94
N THR A 30 -6.83 -7.98 2.93
CA THR A 30 -6.80 -8.95 4.03
C THR A 30 -5.54 -8.86 4.87
N ASP A 31 -4.41 -8.51 4.24
CA ASP A 31 -3.15 -8.29 4.95
C ASP A 31 -2.23 -7.30 4.21
N PHE A 32 -1.35 -6.67 4.97
CA PHE A 32 -0.24 -5.87 4.47
C PHE A 32 0.96 -5.99 5.40
N ALA A 33 2.06 -6.53 4.88
CA ALA A 33 3.29 -6.72 5.64
C ALA A 33 4.40 -5.83 5.07
N VAL A 34 5.18 -5.21 5.95
CA VAL A 34 6.36 -4.40 5.60
C VAL A 34 7.56 -4.82 6.44
N HIS A 35 8.73 -4.80 5.83
CA HIS A 35 9.99 -5.13 6.52
C HIS A 35 10.91 -3.90 6.66
N TYR A 36 10.47 -2.89 7.40
CA TYR A 36 11.31 -1.73 7.72
C TYR A 36 12.20 -1.98 8.96
N ALA A 37 13.44 -1.50 8.86
CA ALA A 37 14.38 -1.42 9.98
C ALA A 37 15.12 -0.07 9.95
N GLN A 38 14.99 0.71 11.01
CA GLN A 38 15.66 2.00 11.20
C GLN A 38 16.02 2.20 12.68
N GLY A 39 17.31 2.07 12.97
CA GLY A 39 17.81 2.01 14.34
C GLY A 39 17.50 0.67 14.99
N SER A 40 17.68 0.59 16.30
CA SER A 40 17.31 -0.56 17.11
C SER A 40 16.79 -0.11 18.46
N ILE A 41 15.93 -0.90 19.08
CA ILE A 41 15.44 -0.62 20.44
C ILE A 41 16.64 -0.56 21.41
N ALA A 42 17.56 -1.53 21.33
CA ALA A 42 18.73 -1.59 22.19
C ALA A 42 19.66 -0.37 22.04
N GLY A 43 19.85 0.10 20.80
CA GLY A 43 20.63 1.32 20.52
C GLY A 43 19.95 2.55 21.11
N ALA A 44 18.64 2.68 20.94
CA ALA A 44 17.88 3.79 21.52
C ALA A 44 17.96 3.81 23.06
N GLU A 45 17.87 2.66 23.73
CA GLU A 45 17.98 2.57 25.20
C GLU A 45 19.33 3.10 25.73
N THR A 46 20.40 2.83 24.98
CA THR A 46 21.77 3.21 25.36
C THR A 46 22.03 4.69 25.09
N GLU A 47 21.58 5.21 23.96
CA GLU A 47 21.85 6.58 23.52
C GLU A 47 20.91 7.63 24.16
N LEU A 48 19.75 7.21 24.68
CA LEU A 48 18.75 8.11 25.25
C LEU A 48 19.25 8.77 26.54
N LYS A 49 19.25 10.11 26.53
CA LYS A 49 19.40 10.95 27.72
C LYS A 49 18.14 10.90 28.59
N ASN A 50 18.27 11.20 29.87
CA ASN A 50 17.11 11.31 30.77
C ASN A 50 16.13 12.37 30.27
N LYS A 51 14.83 12.14 30.45
CA LYS A 51 13.73 12.97 29.93
C LYS A 51 13.66 13.08 28.40
N ALA A 52 14.19 12.11 27.66
CA ALA A 52 14.11 12.07 26.20
C ALA A 52 13.29 10.87 25.70
N SER A 53 12.81 10.96 24.45
CA SER A 53 12.19 9.85 23.75
C SER A 53 12.67 9.79 22.30
N ARG A 54 12.71 8.59 21.74
CA ARG A 54 13.06 8.32 20.34
C ARG A 54 12.09 7.30 19.77
N VAL A 55 11.70 7.48 18.52
CA VAL A 55 10.97 6.47 17.75
C VAL A 55 11.99 5.68 16.93
N VAL A 56 11.88 4.36 16.99
CA VAL A 56 12.66 3.43 16.19
C VAL A 56 11.71 2.51 15.43
N VAL A 57 12.18 2.00 14.30
CA VAL A 57 11.48 0.97 13.53
C VAL A 57 12.35 -0.27 13.56
N GLU A 58 11.84 -1.37 14.10
CA GLU A 58 12.60 -2.62 14.21
C GLU A 58 11.64 -3.78 13.88
N GLU A 59 12.04 -4.63 12.93
CA GLU A 59 11.24 -5.78 12.45
C GLU A 59 9.80 -5.40 12.04
N GLY A 60 9.59 -4.33 11.29
CA GLY A 60 8.25 -3.91 10.88
C GLY A 60 7.36 -3.47 12.06
N ARG A 61 7.96 -3.05 13.17
CA ARG A 61 7.26 -2.48 14.33
C ARG A 61 7.79 -1.09 14.63
N ILE A 62 6.89 -0.15 14.82
CA ILE A 62 7.24 1.19 15.27
C ILE A 62 7.16 1.20 16.79
N VAL A 63 8.28 1.50 17.44
CA VAL A 63 8.41 1.51 18.90
C VAL A 63 8.92 2.87 19.34
N LYS A 64 8.19 3.50 20.26
CA LYS A 64 8.66 4.67 20.99
C LYS A 64 9.37 4.22 22.24
N VAL A 65 10.66 4.53 22.33
CA VAL A 65 11.48 4.31 23.53
C VAL A 65 11.58 5.64 24.28
N SER A 66 11.24 5.66 25.55
CA SER A 66 11.26 6.86 26.40
C SER A 66 12.06 6.62 27.67
N LYS A 67 12.82 7.61 28.12
CA LYS A 67 13.59 7.58 29.37
C LYS A 67 13.11 8.68 30.30
N ASP A 68 12.69 8.32 31.50
CA ASP A 68 12.23 9.30 32.48
C ASP A 68 13.40 10.03 33.16
N LYS A 69 13.08 10.85 34.17
CA LYS A 69 14.05 11.62 34.93
C LYS A 69 14.98 10.74 35.79
N ASP A 70 14.48 9.59 36.22
CA ASP A 70 15.15 8.62 37.10
C ASP A 70 15.94 7.59 36.28
N GLY A 71 15.93 7.72 34.96
CA GLY A 71 16.65 6.85 34.03
C GLY A 71 15.88 5.59 33.64
N LYS A 72 14.62 5.43 34.08
CA LYS A 72 13.79 4.27 33.75
C LYS A 72 13.33 4.34 32.30
N ILE A 73 13.48 3.23 31.59
CA ILE A 73 13.09 3.08 30.19
C ILE A 73 11.65 2.56 30.09
N THR A 74 10.88 3.10 29.15
CA THR A 74 9.56 2.62 28.74
C THR A 74 9.55 2.41 27.22
N LYS A 75 8.96 1.30 26.76
CA LYS A 75 8.80 0.95 25.35
C LYS A 75 7.31 0.91 25.03
N GLU A 76 6.89 1.72 24.06
CA GLU A 76 5.50 1.78 23.60
C GLU A 76 5.43 1.38 22.13
N ARG A 77 4.67 0.32 21.82
CA ARG A 77 4.43 -0.12 20.45
C ARG A 77 3.34 0.75 19.82
N LEU A 78 3.68 1.44 18.73
CA LEU A 78 2.78 2.36 18.02
C LEU A 78 1.96 1.65 16.93
N THR A 79 2.50 0.63 16.26
CA THR A 79 1.77 -0.16 15.25
C THR A 79 1.24 -1.45 15.86
N ARG A 80 -0.07 -1.60 16.01
CA ARG A 80 -0.71 -2.77 16.65
C ARG A 80 -1.34 -3.70 15.63
N HIS A 81 -1.95 -3.15 14.61
CA HIS A 81 -2.59 -3.86 13.51
C HIS A 81 -1.78 -3.65 12.22
N TRP A 82 -1.83 -4.60 11.29
CA TRP A 82 -1.18 -4.44 9.99
C TRP A 82 -1.68 -3.19 9.24
N THR A 83 -2.97 -2.87 9.39
CA THR A 83 -3.60 -1.67 8.82
C THR A 83 -2.98 -0.36 9.33
N ASP A 84 -2.27 -0.37 10.47
CA ASP A 84 -1.61 0.84 10.99
C ASP A 84 -0.45 1.30 10.12
N TRP A 85 0.02 0.44 9.22
CA TRP A 85 1.01 0.75 8.21
C TRP A 85 0.45 1.43 6.97
N ILE A 86 -0.88 1.46 6.80
CA ILE A 86 -1.53 1.93 5.58
C ILE A 86 -2.09 3.33 5.80
N ASP A 87 -1.68 4.28 4.97
CA ASP A 87 -2.31 5.60 4.90
C ASP A 87 -3.43 5.61 3.86
N TYR A 88 -3.20 4.96 2.72
CA TYR A 88 -4.10 4.93 1.57
C TYR A 88 -4.00 3.58 0.84
N TRP A 89 -5.11 3.12 0.26
CA TRP A 89 -5.08 2.05 -0.74
C TRP A 89 -6.15 2.24 -1.81
N SER A 90 -5.95 1.62 -2.96
CA SER A 90 -6.79 1.76 -4.14
C SER A 90 -6.86 0.52 -5.00
N VAL A 91 -7.91 0.46 -5.80
CA VAL A 91 -8.24 -0.62 -6.72
C VAL A 91 -8.47 -0.06 -8.12
N ASP A 92 -7.91 -0.75 -9.10
CA ASP A 92 -8.26 -0.64 -10.52
C ASP A 92 -8.83 -2.00 -10.93
N PHE A 93 -10.12 -2.03 -11.28
CA PHE A 93 -10.84 -3.27 -11.57
C PHE A 93 -10.56 -3.81 -12.97
N ASP A 94 -9.93 -3.02 -13.85
CA ASP A 94 -9.54 -3.44 -15.19
C ASP A 94 -8.19 -2.81 -15.58
N PHE A 95 -7.12 -3.31 -14.95
CA PHE A 95 -5.79 -2.73 -15.06
C PHE A 95 -5.24 -2.75 -16.50
N GLU A 96 -5.66 -3.70 -17.33
CA GLU A 96 -5.19 -3.80 -18.72
C GLU A 96 -6.00 -2.93 -19.70
N SER A 97 -6.95 -2.14 -19.20
CA SER A 97 -7.84 -1.31 -20.02
C SER A 97 -7.12 -0.17 -20.77
N LYS A 98 -6.00 0.33 -20.21
CA LYS A 98 -5.29 1.51 -20.74
C LYS A 98 -3.79 1.35 -20.75
N ARG A 99 -3.22 1.19 -21.95
CA ARG A 99 -1.77 1.13 -22.16
C ARG A 99 -1.09 2.44 -21.78
N GLU A 100 0.06 2.36 -21.13
CA GLU A 100 0.90 3.52 -20.87
C GLU A 100 1.70 3.91 -22.13
N ILE A 101 1.31 5.01 -22.75
CA ILE A 101 1.94 5.49 -23.99
C ILE A 101 2.78 6.74 -23.69
N ILE A 102 4.03 6.73 -24.13
CA ILE A 102 4.95 7.88 -24.05
C ILE A 102 5.23 8.44 -25.45
N HIS A 103 5.54 9.73 -25.49
CA HIS A 103 6.01 10.42 -26.69
C HIS A 103 7.53 10.49 -26.68
N VAL A 104 8.18 9.81 -27.62
CA VAL A 104 9.63 9.83 -27.77
C VAL A 104 9.99 10.62 -29.02
N LYS A 105 10.87 11.62 -28.85
CA LYS A 105 11.41 12.37 -29.98
C LYS A 105 12.60 11.61 -30.56
N ASP A 106 12.52 11.26 -31.83
CA ASP A 106 13.63 10.67 -32.56
C ASP A 106 14.78 11.71 -32.70
N PRO A 107 16.00 11.38 -32.25
CA PRO A 107 17.12 12.32 -32.28
C PRO A 107 17.69 12.57 -33.69
N GLU A 108 17.44 11.69 -34.66
CA GLU A 108 17.93 11.80 -36.03
C GLU A 108 16.93 12.52 -36.94
N THR A 109 15.64 12.22 -36.80
CA THR A 109 14.59 12.77 -37.67
C THR A 109 13.83 13.94 -37.03
N GLY A 110 13.92 14.10 -35.70
CA GLY A 110 13.19 15.11 -34.95
C GLY A 110 11.68 14.84 -34.84
N GLN A 111 11.18 13.73 -35.38
CA GLN A 111 9.78 13.33 -35.32
C GLN A 111 9.42 12.80 -33.93
N VAL A 112 8.17 13.01 -33.51
CA VAL A 112 7.66 12.47 -32.25
C VAL A 112 6.86 11.21 -32.56
N GLU A 113 7.24 10.11 -31.92
CA GLU A 113 6.56 8.82 -32.04
C GLU A 113 5.90 8.43 -30.72
N GLU A 114 4.72 7.83 -30.82
CA GLU A 114 4.06 7.18 -29.69
C GLU A 114 4.61 5.77 -29.50
N ARG A 115 5.04 5.47 -28.27
CA ARG A 115 5.55 4.14 -27.91
C ARG A 115 4.86 3.66 -26.64
N TRP A 116 4.31 2.46 -26.70
CA TRP A 116 3.84 1.75 -25.51
C TRP A 116 5.05 1.34 -24.68
N THR A 117 5.01 1.59 -23.37
CA THR A 117 6.09 1.22 -22.44
C THR A 117 6.13 -0.27 -22.12
N GLY A 118 5.05 -0.99 -22.42
CA GLY A 118 4.82 -2.37 -21.98
C GLY A 118 4.02 -2.47 -20.69
N ASP A 119 3.72 -1.35 -20.04
CA ASP A 119 2.92 -1.27 -18.82
C ASP A 119 1.55 -0.62 -19.06
N TYR A 120 0.70 -0.62 -18.04
CA TYR A 120 -0.64 -0.03 -18.09
C TYR A 120 -0.78 1.11 -17.09
N VAL A 121 -1.65 2.06 -17.40
CA VAL A 121 -1.97 3.18 -16.53
C VAL A 121 -2.90 2.70 -15.43
N PHE A 122 -2.45 2.80 -14.18
CA PHE A 122 -3.33 2.59 -13.03
C PHE A 122 -4.36 3.73 -12.94
N GLU A 123 -5.64 3.43 -13.18
CA GLU A 123 -6.69 4.44 -13.28
C GLU A 123 -7.34 4.81 -11.94
N ASN A 124 -7.02 4.08 -10.87
CA ASN A 124 -7.49 4.38 -9.50
C ASN A 124 -9.02 4.55 -9.44
N GLU A 125 -9.76 3.51 -9.86
CA GLU A 125 -11.22 3.55 -9.94
C GLU A 125 -11.90 3.61 -8.56
N TRP A 126 -11.24 3.11 -7.52
CA TRP A 126 -11.71 3.18 -6.14
C TRP A 126 -10.55 3.34 -5.16
N GLN A 127 -10.77 4.04 -4.05
CA GLN A 127 -9.78 4.26 -3.01
C GLN A 127 -10.38 4.40 -1.61
N SER A 128 -9.59 4.07 -0.59
CA SER A 128 -9.86 4.38 0.82
C SER A 128 -8.60 4.92 1.49
N PHE A 129 -8.77 5.89 2.39
CA PHE A 129 -7.66 6.56 3.04
C PHE A 129 -8.02 7.04 4.44
N ARG A 130 -7.00 7.12 5.30
CA ARG A 130 -7.12 7.68 6.64
C ARG A 130 -7.03 9.20 6.56
N THR A 131 -7.74 9.87 7.45
CA THR A 131 -7.61 11.32 7.65
C THR A 131 -7.15 11.63 9.07
N LYS A 132 -6.88 12.91 9.36
CA LYS A 132 -6.63 13.35 10.74
C LYS A 132 -7.88 13.24 11.62
N LYS A 133 -9.08 13.37 11.02
CA LYS A 133 -10.36 13.36 11.74
C LYS A 133 -10.92 11.95 11.89
N ASP A 134 -10.75 11.12 10.86
CA ASP A 134 -11.19 9.74 10.82
C ASP A 134 -10.00 8.82 10.54
N ARG A 135 -9.73 7.92 11.47
CA ARG A 135 -8.63 6.95 11.40
C ARG A 135 -9.07 5.61 10.82
N ALA A 136 -10.35 5.42 10.53
CA ALA A 136 -10.85 4.20 9.92
C ALA A 136 -10.32 4.04 8.49
N LEU A 137 -10.15 2.80 8.08
CA LEU A 137 -9.80 2.42 6.71
C LEU A 137 -10.83 1.39 6.25
N GLU A 138 -11.50 1.65 5.13
CA GLU A 138 -12.42 0.68 4.54
C GLU A 138 -11.59 -0.42 3.89
N LEU A 139 -11.79 -1.67 4.33
CA LEU A 139 -10.99 -2.81 3.87
C LEU A 139 -11.65 -3.56 2.71
N VAL A 140 -12.82 -3.14 2.27
CA VAL A 140 -13.55 -3.74 1.14
C VAL A 140 -13.89 -2.64 0.16
N SER A 141 -13.56 -2.82 -1.11
CA SER A 141 -13.94 -1.88 -2.14
C SER A 141 -15.43 -1.94 -2.46
N VAL A 142 -15.91 -0.94 -3.17
CA VAL A 142 -17.27 -1.00 -3.74
C VAL A 142 -17.40 -2.20 -4.68
N ALA A 143 -18.56 -2.85 -4.67
CA ALA A 143 -18.89 -3.84 -5.70
C ALA A 143 -19.06 -3.15 -7.06
N ARG A 144 -18.19 -3.49 -8.01
CA ARG A 144 -18.20 -2.98 -9.38
C ARG A 144 -18.88 -3.98 -10.29
N GLU A 145 -19.88 -3.54 -11.05
CA GLU A 145 -20.45 -4.37 -12.12
C GLU A 145 -19.41 -4.60 -13.21
N CYS A 146 -19.28 -5.85 -13.67
CA CYS A 146 -18.30 -6.17 -14.69
C CYS A 146 -18.77 -7.30 -15.63
N PRO A 147 -18.44 -7.23 -16.94
CA PRO A 147 -18.78 -8.28 -17.90
C PRO A 147 -18.14 -9.63 -17.57
N PRO A 148 -18.78 -10.77 -17.87
CA PRO A 148 -18.17 -12.09 -17.69
C PRO A 148 -16.83 -12.22 -18.41
N GLY A 149 -15.86 -12.87 -17.78
CA GLY A 149 -14.52 -13.03 -18.34
C GLY A 149 -13.41 -12.92 -17.31
N ARG A 150 -12.18 -13.18 -17.77
CA ARG A 150 -10.97 -12.99 -16.97
C ARG A 150 -10.55 -11.54 -17.04
N ARG A 151 -10.13 -10.97 -15.92
CA ARG A 151 -9.47 -9.67 -15.88
C ARG A 151 -8.41 -9.60 -14.80
N LYS A 152 -7.55 -8.60 -14.94
CA LYS A 152 -6.52 -8.26 -13.95
C LYS A 152 -6.96 -7.06 -13.16
N ILE A 153 -7.07 -7.26 -11.85
CA ILE A 153 -7.37 -6.20 -10.90
C ILE A 153 -6.05 -5.80 -10.25
N ALA A 154 -5.69 -4.54 -10.35
CA ALA A 154 -4.52 -4.01 -9.67
C ALA A 154 -4.94 -3.39 -8.33
N VAL A 155 -4.15 -3.68 -7.30
CA VAL A 155 -4.33 -3.12 -5.96
C VAL A 155 -3.05 -2.42 -5.58
N LYS A 156 -3.16 -1.15 -5.20
CA LYS A 156 -2.05 -0.32 -4.75
C LYS A 156 -2.26 0.09 -3.31
N VAL A 157 -1.25 -0.11 -2.46
CA VAL A 157 -1.22 0.34 -1.07
C VAL A 157 -0.09 1.37 -0.94
N VAL A 158 -0.39 2.49 -0.29
CA VAL A 158 0.59 3.50 0.11
C VAL A 158 0.72 3.46 1.63
N ASP A 159 1.95 3.25 2.09
CA ASP A 159 2.24 3.15 3.51
C ASP A 159 2.34 4.54 4.19
N ILE A 160 2.50 4.53 5.51
CA ILE A 160 2.66 5.75 6.32
C ILE A 160 3.97 6.53 6.03
N PHE A 161 4.91 5.97 5.28
CA PHE A 161 6.12 6.63 4.82
C PHE A 161 5.99 7.18 3.39
N GLY A 162 4.88 6.90 2.70
CA GLY A 162 4.59 7.32 1.35
C GLY A 162 5.14 6.39 0.27
N ASN A 163 5.64 5.21 0.63
CA ASN A 163 6.05 4.20 -0.35
C ASN A 163 4.82 3.48 -0.88
N ASP A 164 4.73 3.34 -2.21
CA ASP A 164 3.67 2.57 -2.84
C ASP A 164 4.12 1.15 -3.19
N THR A 165 3.22 0.20 -2.97
CA THR A 165 3.35 -1.20 -3.36
C THR A 165 2.14 -1.59 -4.17
N MET A 166 2.34 -2.37 -5.23
CA MET A 166 1.26 -2.84 -6.09
C MET A 166 1.27 -4.35 -6.20
N THR A 167 0.08 -4.95 -6.22
CA THR A 167 -0.13 -6.35 -6.59
C THR A 167 -1.21 -6.44 -7.66
N ILE A 168 -1.16 -7.49 -8.47
CA ILE A 168 -2.16 -7.77 -9.50
C ILE A 168 -2.77 -9.12 -9.20
N VAL A 169 -4.11 -9.18 -9.18
CA VAL A 169 -4.85 -10.43 -9.04
C VAL A 169 -5.69 -10.69 -10.26
N GLU A 170 -5.62 -11.93 -10.77
CA GLU A 170 -6.47 -12.39 -11.85
C GLU A 170 -7.79 -12.91 -11.29
N VAL A 171 -8.90 -12.37 -11.81
CA VAL A 171 -10.25 -12.72 -11.36
C VAL A 171 -11.08 -13.16 -12.56
N GLY A 172 -11.77 -14.29 -12.40
CA GLY A 172 -12.81 -14.72 -13.33
C GLY A 172 -14.19 -14.32 -12.79
N VAL A 173 -14.96 -13.62 -13.62
CA VAL A 173 -16.35 -13.23 -13.34
C VAL A 173 -17.32 -14.01 -14.19
#